data_AF-V8PCQ3-F1
#
_entry.id   AF-V8PCQ3-F1
#
_cell.length_a   1.000
_cell.length_b   1.000
_cell.length_c   1.000
_cell.angle_alpha   90.00
_cell.angle_beta   90.00
_cell.angle_gamma   90.00
#
_symmetry.space_group_name_H-M   'P 1'
#
loop_
_entity.id
_entity.type
_entity.pdbx_description
1 polymer ?
#
loop_
_entity_poly.entity_id
_entity_poly.type
_entity_poly.pdbx_seq_one_letter_code
_entity_poly.pdbx_strand_id
1 'polypeptide(L)'
;MHVFIIALSLLRVWKNMAQLQQGGPDEKEKTTALKGLQKDYLLPHLFFPDLLSRIDLDELMKKDEPPLEFPDTLEGFEYIFNEKGQLRHIKTGEPFVFNYREDLHRWNQKRYEALGEIITKYIYELLEEECHLKKVYVPVDAEETEPRSFIFMSEDALINPDKLMILIQGSGVVRAGQWARRLIINEDLDSGTQIPYIKRAIEDGFCGIPGFYEDLNEFHGTGGRTLCKGLRE
;
A
#
# COMPACT_ATOMS: atom_id res chain seq x y z
N MET A 1 38.11 -32.91 38.91
CA MET A 1 39.14 -32.30 38.05
C MET A 1 38.63 -31.86 36.66
N HIS A 2 37.53 -32.39 36.12
CA HIS A 2 37.05 -32.02 34.77
C HIS A 2 36.37 -30.65 34.65
N VAL A 3 35.68 -30.15 35.69
CA VAL A 3 34.96 -28.86 35.64
C VAL A 3 35.92 -27.66 35.58
N PHE A 4 37.07 -27.75 36.25
CA PHE A 4 38.10 -26.69 36.25
C PHE A 4 38.78 -26.51 34.90
N ILE A 5 38.92 -27.58 34.10
CA ILE A 5 39.58 -27.54 32.79
C ILE A 5 38.70 -26.83 31.76
N ILE A 6 37.37 -27.00 31.86
CA ILE A 6 36.39 -26.36 30.97
C ILE A 6 36.30 -24.85 31.26
N ALA A 7 36.31 -24.46 32.55
CA ALA A 7 36.31 -23.05 32.93
C ALA A 7 37.57 -22.30 32.45
N LEU A 8 38.75 -22.93 32.54
CA LEU A 8 40.02 -22.35 32.08
C LEU A 8 40.12 -22.22 30.55
N SER A 9 39.51 -23.16 29.81
CA SER A 9 39.48 -23.11 28.35
C SER A 9 38.54 -22.01 27.84
N LEU A 10 37.36 -21.84 28.47
CA LEU A 10 36.44 -20.74 28.13
C LEU A 10 37.03 -19.36 28.46
N LEU A 11 37.76 -19.22 29.58
CA LEU A 11 38.42 -17.97 29.94
C LEU A 11 39.54 -17.58 28.94
N ARG A 12 40.22 -18.58 28.36
CA ARG A 12 41.23 -18.41 27.31
C ARG A 12 40.60 -17.92 26.00
N VAL A 13 39.47 -18.50 25.62
CA VAL A 13 38.71 -18.08 24.43
C VAL A 13 38.21 -16.65 24.62
N TRP A 14 37.68 -16.29 25.79
CA TRP A 14 37.19 -14.94 26.04
C TRP A 14 38.30 -13.88 26.03
N LYS A 15 39.48 -14.17 26.59
CA LYS A 15 40.65 -13.27 26.51
C LYS A 15 41.13 -13.06 25.06
N ASN A 16 41.11 -14.13 24.24
CA ASN A 16 41.47 -14.02 22.83
C ASN A 16 40.43 -13.22 22.02
N MET A 17 39.14 -13.35 22.34
CA MET A 17 38.06 -12.57 21.72
C MET A 17 38.11 -11.09 22.13
N ALA A 18 38.48 -10.79 23.37
CA ALA A 18 38.63 -9.42 23.86
C ALA A 18 39.84 -8.69 23.24
N GLN A 19 40.90 -9.41 22.87
CA GLN A 19 42.04 -8.83 22.13
C GLN A 19 41.73 -8.57 20.65
N LEU A 20 40.74 -9.23 20.07
CA LEU A 20 40.31 -9.03 18.67
C LEU A 20 39.44 -7.77 18.47
N GLN A 21 38.91 -7.16 19.54
CA GLN A 21 38.04 -5.98 19.43
C GLN A 21 38.76 -4.62 19.55
N GLN A 22 40.09 -4.58 19.71
CA GLN A 22 40.85 -3.31 19.84
C GLN A 22 41.81 -3.01 18.68
N GLY A 23 41.55 -3.52 17.48
CA GLY A 23 42.30 -3.16 16.26
C GLY A 23 41.94 -1.76 15.74
N GLY A 24 42.92 -0.85 15.73
CA GLY A 24 42.80 0.52 15.19
C GLY A 24 42.63 0.58 13.65
N PRO A 25 42.62 1.79 13.05
CA PRO A 25 42.07 2.06 11.71
C PRO A 25 42.79 1.44 10.50
N ASP A 26 43.76 0.55 10.70
CA ASP A 26 44.68 0.05 9.67
C ASP A 26 44.42 -1.43 9.28
N GLU A 27 43.28 -1.99 9.69
CA GLU A 27 42.93 -3.42 9.49
C GLU A 27 41.94 -3.71 8.35
N LYS A 28 41.50 -2.68 7.61
CA LYS A 28 40.61 -2.86 6.44
C LYS A 28 41.31 -3.48 5.22
N GLU A 29 42.63 -3.34 5.09
CA GLU A 29 43.37 -3.96 3.99
C GLU A 29 43.69 -5.44 4.23
N LYS A 30 43.96 -5.85 5.48
CA LYS A 30 44.31 -7.26 5.79
C LYS A 30 43.10 -8.19 5.85
N THR A 31 41.91 -7.69 6.22
CA THR A 31 40.66 -8.45 6.14
C THR A 31 40.22 -8.73 4.70
N THR A 32 40.69 -7.95 3.73
CA THR A 32 40.46 -8.21 2.30
C THR A 32 41.34 -9.36 1.80
N ALA A 33 42.58 -9.47 2.30
CA ALA A 33 43.50 -10.56 1.94
C ALA A 33 43.13 -11.92 2.55
N LEU A 34 42.64 -11.96 3.79
CA LEU A 34 42.23 -13.21 4.45
C LEU A 34 40.92 -13.80 3.89
N LYS A 35 40.01 -12.96 3.36
CA LYS A 35 38.86 -13.45 2.58
C LYS A 35 39.27 -14.13 1.27
N GLY A 36 40.45 -13.81 0.73
CA GLY A 36 41.03 -14.48 -0.43
C GLY A 36 41.59 -15.87 -0.09
N LEU A 37 42.28 -16.00 1.04
CA LEU A 37 42.96 -17.25 1.44
C LEU A 37 42.05 -18.30 2.07
N GLN A 38 40.85 -17.95 2.53
CA GLN A 38 39.91 -18.92 3.10
C GLN A 38 39.10 -19.70 2.04
N LYS A 39 39.21 -19.33 0.76
CA LYS A 39 38.54 -20.03 -0.35
C LYS A 39 39.25 -21.30 -0.82
N ASP A 40 40.49 -21.54 -0.40
CA ASP A 40 41.33 -22.59 -0.99
C ASP A 40 41.40 -23.90 -0.17
N TYR A 41 40.81 -23.95 1.03
CA TYR A 41 40.92 -25.11 1.94
C TYR A 41 39.61 -25.84 2.28
N LEU A 42 38.56 -25.69 1.46
CA LEU A 42 37.37 -26.54 1.55
C LEU A 42 37.18 -27.35 0.26
N LEU A 43 37.65 -28.60 0.30
CA LEU A 43 37.34 -29.75 -0.58
C LEU A 43 36.86 -29.44 -2.03
N PRO A 44 37.75 -29.52 -3.04
CA PRO A 44 37.39 -29.23 -4.44
C PRO A 44 36.64 -30.34 -5.17
N HIS A 45 36.15 -31.39 -4.50
CA HIS A 45 35.68 -32.60 -5.21
C HIS A 45 34.17 -32.82 -5.29
N LEU A 46 33.33 -31.89 -4.84
CA LEU A 46 31.86 -32.05 -4.98
C LEU A 46 31.08 -30.73 -4.97
N PHE A 47 31.58 -29.68 -5.61
CA PHE A 47 30.80 -28.47 -5.82
C PHE A 47 30.85 -28.10 -7.28
N PHE A 48 29.78 -28.39 -8.02
CA PHE A 48 29.61 -28.06 -9.44
C PHE A 48 29.30 -26.55 -9.59
N PRO A 49 30.28 -25.68 -9.87
CA PRO A 49 30.03 -24.24 -9.98
C PRO A 49 29.32 -23.91 -11.30
N ASP A 50 29.46 -24.80 -12.29
CA ASP A 50 28.96 -24.64 -13.66
C ASP A 50 27.52 -25.12 -13.86
N LEU A 51 26.94 -25.81 -12.86
CA LEU A 51 25.53 -26.25 -12.89
C LEU A 51 24.61 -25.20 -12.25
N LEU A 52 25.09 -24.50 -11.22
CA LEU A 52 24.34 -23.44 -10.52
C LEU A 52 24.28 -22.12 -11.30
N SER A 53 25.25 -21.84 -12.18
CA SER A 53 25.21 -20.68 -13.09
C SER A 53 24.20 -20.83 -14.24
N ARG A 54 23.72 -22.07 -14.47
CA ARG A 54 22.71 -22.41 -15.50
C ARG A 54 21.29 -22.51 -14.94
N ILE A 55 21.15 -22.52 -13.62
CA ILE A 55 19.85 -22.44 -12.97
C ILE A 55 19.58 -20.95 -12.82
N ASP A 56 18.62 -20.45 -13.60
CA ASP A 56 18.10 -19.11 -13.40
C ASP A 56 17.41 -19.08 -12.03
N LEU A 57 18.15 -18.64 -11.01
CA LEU A 57 17.69 -18.57 -9.63
C LEU A 57 16.43 -17.69 -9.52
N ASP A 58 16.28 -16.69 -10.39
CA ASP A 58 15.07 -15.86 -10.46
C ASP A 58 13.89 -16.66 -11.03
N GLU A 59 14.14 -17.58 -11.97
CA GLU A 59 13.12 -18.48 -12.53
C GLU A 59 12.73 -19.61 -11.54
N LEU A 60 13.67 -20.08 -10.73
CA LEU A 60 13.42 -21.04 -9.65
C LEU A 60 12.64 -20.37 -8.49
N MET A 61 12.99 -19.13 -8.12
CA MET A 61 12.29 -18.36 -7.08
C MET A 61 10.87 -17.96 -7.50
N LYS A 62 10.60 -17.75 -8.80
CA LYS A 62 9.24 -17.52 -9.32
C LYS A 62 8.29 -18.71 -9.11
N LYS A 63 8.79 -19.93 -8.96
CA LYS A 63 7.94 -21.14 -8.77
C LYS A 63 7.40 -21.28 -7.35
N ASP A 64 8.03 -20.64 -6.36
CA ASP A 64 7.64 -20.76 -4.96
C ASP A 64 6.90 -19.51 -4.43
N GLU A 65 6.61 -18.51 -5.29
CA GLU A 65 5.79 -17.38 -4.89
C GLU A 65 4.33 -17.82 -4.64
N PRO A 66 3.71 -17.42 -3.52
CA PRO A 66 2.32 -17.72 -3.24
C PRO A 66 1.39 -17.10 -4.31
N PRO A 67 0.21 -17.71 -4.54
CA PRO A 67 -0.77 -17.14 -5.46
C PRO A 67 -1.16 -15.72 -5.03
N LEU A 68 -1.35 -14.86 -6.03
CA LEU A 68 -1.81 -13.48 -5.86
C LEU A 68 -3.35 -13.43 -5.84
N GLU A 69 -3.94 -14.30 -5.03
CA GLU A 69 -5.38 -14.35 -4.78
C GLU A 69 -5.64 -13.77 -3.40
N PHE A 70 -6.46 -12.72 -3.38
CA PHE A 70 -6.82 -12.01 -2.17
C PHE A 70 -8.34 -12.00 -2.02
N PRO A 71 -8.87 -11.96 -0.78
CA PRO A 71 -10.30 -11.77 -0.55
C PRO A 71 -10.82 -10.47 -1.19
N ASP A 72 -12.12 -10.35 -1.34
CA ASP A 72 -12.81 -9.19 -1.94
C ASP A 72 -13.61 -8.37 -0.93
N THR A 73 -13.55 -8.72 0.36
CA THR A 73 -14.26 -8.10 1.48
C THR A 73 -13.29 -7.75 2.63
N LEU A 74 -13.64 -6.75 3.44
CA LEU A 74 -12.85 -6.37 4.61
C LEU A 74 -12.78 -7.52 5.61
N GLU A 75 -13.89 -8.22 5.81
CA GLU A 75 -14.02 -9.39 6.68
C GLU A 75 -13.16 -10.54 6.19
N GLY A 76 -13.08 -10.74 4.86
CA GLY A 76 -12.19 -11.73 4.26
C GLY A 76 -10.72 -11.42 4.53
N PHE A 77 -10.36 -10.14 4.63
CA PHE A 77 -9.04 -9.68 5.08
C PHE A 77 -8.84 -9.75 6.60
N GLU A 78 -9.88 -10.12 7.35
CA GLU A 78 -9.97 -10.10 8.81
C GLU A 78 -9.87 -8.71 9.43
N TYR A 79 -10.28 -7.65 8.71
CA TYR A 79 -10.32 -6.28 9.22
C TYR A 79 -11.74 -5.71 9.22
N ILE A 80 -11.95 -4.71 10.08
CA ILE A 80 -13.17 -3.90 10.13
C ILE A 80 -12.79 -2.46 10.54
N PHE A 81 -13.58 -1.48 10.12
CA PHE A 81 -13.50 -0.14 10.69
C PHE A 81 -14.25 -0.10 12.03
N ASN A 82 -13.57 0.29 13.11
CA ASN A 82 -14.20 0.44 14.41
C ASN A 82 -15.03 1.73 14.50
N GLU A 83 -15.69 1.96 15.65
CA GLU A 83 -16.50 3.17 15.89
C GLU A 83 -15.72 4.49 15.77
N LYS A 84 -14.38 4.45 15.85
CA LYS A 84 -13.49 5.61 15.68
C LYS A 84 -13.02 5.77 14.23
N GLY A 85 -13.58 4.99 13.29
CA GLY A 85 -13.17 4.98 11.89
C GLY A 85 -11.77 4.39 11.65
N GLN A 86 -11.23 3.59 12.58
CA GLN A 86 -9.89 3.01 12.43
C GLN A 86 -9.96 1.57 11.93
N LEU A 87 -9.14 1.24 10.91
CA LEU A 87 -9.04 -0.12 10.40
C LEU A 87 -8.32 -1.02 11.42
N ARG A 88 -9.01 -2.04 11.93
CA ARG A 88 -8.49 -2.95 12.96
C ARG A 88 -8.80 -4.39 12.64
N HIS A 89 -7.90 -5.29 13.03
CA HIS A 89 -8.11 -6.71 12.89
C HIS A 89 -9.29 -7.17 13.76
N ILE A 90 -10.24 -7.92 13.20
CA ILE A 90 -11.52 -8.28 13.84
C ILE A 90 -11.31 -9.01 15.18
N LYS A 91 -10.36 -9.95 15.24
CA LYS A 91 -10.11 -10.75 16.45
C LYS A 91 -9.18 -10.09 17.47
N THR A 92 -8.07 -9.49 17.03
CA THR A 92 -7.01 -9.00 17.92
C THR A 92 -7.12 -7.49 18.21
N GLY A 93 -7.82 -6.73 17.36
CA GLY A 93 -7.86 -5.28 17.45
C GLY A 93 -6.56 -4.59 17.02
N GLU A 94 -5.60 -5.32 16.45
CA GLU A 94 -4.31 -4.76 16.00
C GLU A 94 -4.46 -3.94 14.70
N PRO A 95 -3.58 -2.95 14.45
CA PRO A 95 -3.57 -2.18 13.21
C PRO A 95 -3.06 -3.01 12.03
N PHE A 96 -3.25 -2.49 10.81
CA PHE A 96 -2.79 -3.14 9.59
C PHE A 96 -1.26 -3.24 9.53
N VAL A 97 -0.76 -4.42 9.17
CA VAL A 97 0.67 -4.68 8.94
C VAL A 97 0.93 -4.87 7.45
N PHE A 98 1.78 -4.00 6.87
CA PHE A 98 2.18 -4.06 5.45
C PHE A 98 3.14 -5.23 5.17
N ASN A 99 4.23 -5.34 5.95
CA ASN A 99 5.19 -6.45 5.84
C ASN A 99 4.64 -7.72 6.49
N TYR A 100 3.54 -8.23 5.95
CA TYR A 100 2.89 -9.43 6.45
C TYR A 100 3.75 -10.68 6.26
N ARG A 101 4.54 -10.70 5.18
CA ARG A 101 5.55 -11.74 4.91
C ARG A 101 6.90 -11.08 4.65
N GLU A 102 7.90 -11.34 5.48
CA GLU A 102 9.18 -10.59 5.52
C GLU A 102 9.90 -10.53 4.16
N ASP A 103 9.94 -11.64 3.41
CA ASP A 103 10.69 -11.74 2.15
C ASP A 103 9.84 -11.61 0.87
N LEU A 104 8.54 -11.34 1.00
CA LEU A 104 7.61 -11.34 -0.14
C LEU A 104 7.06 -9.93 -0.41
N HIS A 105 7.96 -9.01 -0.75
CA HIS A 105 7.61 -7.61 -1.05
C HIS A 105 6.54 -7.48 -2.14
N ARG A 106 6.67 -8.23 -3.25
CA ARG A 106 5.70 -8.22 -4.36
C ARG A 106 4.31 -8.64 -3.89
N TRP A 107 4.24 -9.70 -3.08
CA TRP A 107 2.98 -10.21 -2.55
C TRP A 107 2.35 -9.23 -1.54
N ASN A 108 3.14 -8.67 -0.62
CA ASN A 108 2.67 -7.67 0.36
C ASN A 108 2.13 -6.42 -0.35
N GLN A 109 2.81 -5.97 -1.39
CA GLN A 109 2.36 -4.86 -2.22
C GLN A 109 1.02 -5.16 -2.88
N LYS A 110 0.86 -6.35 -3.47
CA LYS A 110 -0.41 -6.77 -4.09
C LYS A 110 -1.54 -6.94 -3.07
N ARG A 111 -1.23 -7.43 -1.86
CA ARG A 111 -2.17 -7.50 -0.74
C ARG A 111 -2.67 -6.10 -0.34
N TYR A 112 -1.75 -5.15 -0.25
CA TYR A 112 -2.06 -3.76 0.08
C TYR A 112 -2.92 -3.08 -1.01
N GLU A 113 -2.61 -3.34 -2.28
CA GLU A 113 -3.43 -2.88 -3.41
C GLU A 113 -4.84 -3.45 -3.35
N ALA A 114 -4.99 -4.76 -3.17
CA ALA A 114 -6.28 -5.43 -3.07
C ALA A 114 -7.13 -4.87 -1.91
N LEU A 115 -6.54 -4.69 -0.73
CA LEU A 115 -7.23 -4.06 0.40
C LEU A 115 -7.68 -2.62 0.08
N GLY A 116 -6.86 -1.86 -0.64
CA GLY A 116 -7.17 -0.50 -1.05
C GLY A 116 -8.38 -0.39 -1.99
N GLU A 117 -8.58 -1.37 -2.87
CA GLU A 117 -9.77 -1.43 -3.73
C GLU A 117 -11.04 -1.74 -2.94
N ILE A 118 -10.95 -2.61 -1.93
CA ILE A 118 -12.07 -2.90 -1.02
C ILE A 118 -12.44 -1.65 -0.21
N ILE A 119 -11.45 -0.96 0.36
CA ILE A 119 -11.65 0.30 1.08
C ILE A 119 -12.30 1.36 0.19
N THR A 120 -11.96 1.39 -1.10
CA THR A 120 -12.58 2.33 -2.04
C THR A 120 -14.08 2.08 -2.16
N LYS A 121 -14.50 0.81 -2.31
CA LYS A 121 -15.92 0.44 -2.35
C LYS A 121 -16.63 0.81 -1.06
N TYR A 122 -16.02 0.49 0.08
CA TYR A 122 -16.56 0.84 1.39
C TYR A 122 -16.77 2.35 1.56
N ILE A 123 -15.84 3.17 1.08
CA ILE A 123 -15.99 4.63 1.12
C ILE A 123 -17.12 5.11 0.21
N TYR A 124 -17.34 4.48 -0.94
CA TYR A 124 -18.49 4.80 -1.79
C TYR A 124 -19.81 4.51 -1.08
N GLU A 125 -19.91 3.37 -0.38
CA GLU A 125 -21.06 3.05 0.47
C GLU A 125 -21.28 4.13 1.54
N LEU A 126 -20.22 4.59 2.22
CA LEU A 126 -20.34 5.68 3.21
C LEU A 126 -20.77 7.02 2.59
N LEU A 127 -20.33 7.35 1.38
CA LEU A 127 -20.76 8.56 0.67
C LEU A 127 -22.25 8.50 0.33
N GLU A 128 -22.77 7.32 -0.02
CA GLU A 128 -24.19 7.13 -0.35
C GLU A 128 -25.05 7.05 0.91
N GLU A 129 -24.66 6.24 1.89
CA GLU A 129 -25.47 5.94 3.07
C GLU A 129 -25.38 7.03 4.15
N GLU A 130 -24.18 7.49 4.48
CA GLU A 130 -23.98 8.45 5.57
C GLU A 130 -23.98 9.92 5.12
N CYS A 131 -23.60 10.18 3.87
CA CYS A 131 -23.56 11.53 3.31
C CYS A 131 -24.71 11.83 2.35
N HIS A 132 -25.56 10.84 2.04
CA HIS A 132 -26.71 10.96 1.16
C HIS A 132 -26.36 11.55 -0.23
N LEU A 133 -25.16 11.22 -0.73
CA LEU A 133 -24.74 11.60 -2.07
C LEU A 133 -25.17 10.54 -3.08
N LYS A 134 -25.57 10.97 -4.27
CA LYS A 134 -25.85 10.07 -5.40
C LYS A 134 -24.65 9.98 -6.33
N LYS A 135 -24.32 8.76 -6.77
CA LYS A 135 -23.38 8.51 -7.86
C LYS A 135 -24.04 8.81 -9.21
N VAL A 136 -23.49 9.74 -9.97
CA VAL A 136 -23.98 10.15 -11.29
C VAL A 136 -22.89 9.96 -12.33
N TYR A 137 -23.21 9.30 -13.44
CA TYR A 137 -22.28 9.07 -14.55
C TYR A 137 -22.22 10.26 -15.50
N VAL A 138 -21.02 10.55 -15.99
CA VAL A 138 -20.72 11.67 -16.88
C VAL A 138 -19.89 11.16 -18.07
N PRO A 139 -20.23 11.52 -19.32
CA PRO A 139 -21.38 12.34 -19.71
C PRO A 139 -22.70 11.56 -19.58
N VAL A 140 -23.79 12.29 -19.29
CA VAL A 140 -25.12 11.71 -19.01
C VAL A 140 -25.78 11.12 -20.26
N ASP A 141 -25.36 11.56 -21.44
CA ASP A 141 -25.83 11.17 -22.77
C ASP A 141 -24.90 10.18 -23.48
N ALA A 142 -23.91 9.62 -22.77
CA ALA A 142 -23.01 8.62 -23.36
C ALA A 142 -23.79 7.39 -23.86
N GLU A 143 -23.37 6.86 -25.00
CA GLU A 143 -23.76 5.53 -25.48
C GLU A 143 -23.08 4.42 -24.65
N GLU A 144 -23.54 3.17 -24.72
CA GLU A 144 -22.99 2.06 -23.92
C GLU A 144 -21.51 1.77 -24.23
N THR A 145 -21.09 2.09 -25.45
CA THR A 145 -19.71 1.90 -25.93
C THR A 145 -18.80 3.09 -25.65
N GLU A 146 -19.35 4.21 -25.18
CA GLU A 146 -18.58 5.42 -24.90
C GLU A 146 -18.01 5.41 -23.48
N PRO A 147 -16.79 5.91 -23.28
CA PRO A 147 -16.19 6.00 -21.97
C PRO A 147 -17.00 6.94 -21.06
N ARG A 148 -17.30 6.46 -19.85
CA ARG A 148 -17.99 7.23 -18.81
C ARG A 148 -17.14 7.28 -17.55
N SER A 149 -17.17 8.41 -16.87
CA SER A 149 -16.72 8.56 -15.49
C SER A 149 -17.94 8.77 -14.60
N PHE A 150 -17.73 8.97 -13.30
CA PHE A 150 -18.80 9.34 -12.38
C PHE A 150 -18.35 10.38 -11.38
N ILE A 151 -19.35 11.00 -10.77
CA ILE A 151 -19.23 11.97 -9.70
C ILE A 151 -20.22 11.62 -8.59
N PHE A 152 -19.91 11.94 -7.33
CA PHE A 152 -20.93 11.96 -6.27
C PHE A 152 -21.43 13.39 -6.08
N MET A 153 -22.74 13.57 -5.96
CA MET A 153 -23.36 14.87 -5.73
C MET A 153 -24.57 14.74 -4.79
N SER A 154 -24.93 15.79 -4.05
CA SER A 154 -26.18 15.79 -3.30
C SER A 154 -27.39 15.86 -4.25
N GLU A 155 -28.58 15.51 -3.77
CA GLU A 155 -29.79 15.51 -4.61
C GLU A 155 -30.12 16.89 -5.18
N ASP A 156 -29.90 17.93 -4.37
CA ASP A 156 -30.24 19.33 -4.61
C ASP A 156 -29.14 20.14 -5.31
N ALA A 157 -27.98 19.54 -5.60
CA ALA A 157 -26.79 20.22 -6.12
C ALA A 157 -27.00 21.01 -7.43
N LEU A 158 -28.04 20.70 -8.21
CA LEU A 158 -28.36 21.39 -9.48
C LEU A 158 -29.55 22.36 -9.38
N ILE A 159 -30.28 22.37 -8.25
CA ILE A 159 -31.55 23.09 -8.10
C ILE A 159 -31.42 24.21 -7.07
N ASN A 160 -30.58 24.04 -6.05
CA ASN A 160 -30.39 25.03 -5.02
C ASN A 160 -29.54 26.22 -5.53
N PRO A 161 -30.03 27.47 -5.41
CA PRO A 161 -29.31 28.65 -5.88
C PRO A 161 -28.27 29.21 -4.89
N ASP A 162 -28.15 28.68 -3.67
CA ASP A 162 -27.38 29.32 -2.59
C ASP A 162 -25.86 29.12 -2.72
N LYS A 163 -25.36 27.94 -2.31
CA LYS A 163 -23.93 27.64 -2.22
C LYS A 163 -23.68 26.26 -2.79
N LEU A 164 -22.47 26.07 -3.33
CA LEU A 164 -22.01 24.85 -3.98
C LEU A 164 -20.54 24.62 -3.62
N MET A 165 -20.18 23.48 -3.03
CA MET A 165 -18.81 23.16 -2.59
C MET A 165 -18.19 22.03 -3.40
N ILE A 166 -17.25 22.33 -4.30
CA ILE A 166 -16.61 21.31 -5.13
C ILE A 166 -15.39 20.72 -4.41
N LEU A 167 -15.34 19.39 -4.28
CA LEU A 167 -14.18 18.69 -3.77
C LEU A 167 -13.52 17.84 -4.87
N ILE A 168 -12.27 18.17 -5.17
CA ILE A 168 -11.50 17.52 -6.25
C ILE A 168 -10.30 16.81 -5.61
N GLN A 169 -10.24 15.49 -5.76
CA GLN A 169 -9.07 14.70 -5.39
C GLN A 169 -7.94 14.85 -6.41
N GLY A 170 -6.71 14.56 -5.97
CA GLY A 170 -5.56 14.47 -6.87
C GLY A 170 -5.63 13.25 -7.80
N SER A 171 -4.75 13.21 -8.79
CA SER A 171 -4.62 12.07 -9.71
C SER A 171 -3.90 10.87 -9.09
N GLY A 172 -4.05 9.69 -9.72
CA GLY A 172 -3.33 8.46 -9.36
C GLY A 172 -4.22 7.40 -8.70
N VAL A 173 -3.75 6.83 -7.59
CA VAL A 173 -4.43 5.70 -6.89
C VAL A 173 -5.54 6.15 -5.94
N VAL A 174 -5.68 7.46 -5.73
CA VAL A 174 -6.74 8.02 -4.89
C VAL A 174 -8.02 8.12 -5.72
N ARG A 175 -9.13 7.76 -5.10
CA ARG A 175 -10.44 7.68 -5.74
C ARG A 175 -11.38 8.70 -5.10
N ALA A 176 -12.60 8.80 -5.60
CA ALA A 176 -13.62 9.66 -5.03
C ALA A 176 -13.76 9.40 -3.51
N GLY A 177 -14.04 10.43 -2.73
CA GLY A 177 -14.15 10.34 -1.27
C GLY A 177 -12.83 10.27 -0.51
N GLN A 178 -11.67 10.16 -1.16
CA GLN A 178 -10.40 9.89 -0.47
C GLN A 178 -9.39 11.05 -0.57
N TRP A 179 -8.58 11.22 0.46
CA TRP A 179 -7.36 12.04 0.44
C TRP A 179 -6.12 11.17 0.28
N ALA A 180 -6.02 10.11 1.08
CA ALA A 180 -4.87 9.21 1.03
C ALA A 180 -5.21 7.83 1.59
N ARG A 181 -5.05 6.80 0.76
CA ARG A 181 -5.16 5.38 1.16
C ARG A 181 -4.29 5.02 2.37
N ARG A 182 -3.09 5.61 2.47
CA ARG A 182 -2.18 5.40 3.61
C ARG A 182 -2.77 5.90 4.92
N LEU A 183 -3.43 7.05 4.93
CA LEU A 183 -4.05 7.60 6.14
C LEU A 183 -5.25 6.75 6.55
N ILE A 184 -6.11 6.39 5.59
CA ILE A 184 -7.28 5.52 5.85
C ILE A 184 -6.88 4.20 6.53
N ILE A 185 -5.79 3.58 6.06
CA ILE A 185 -5.35 2.27 6.56
C ILE A 185 -4.64 2.36 7.92
N ASN A 186 -3.84 3.42 8.15
CA ASN A 186 -2.95 3.47 9.32
C ASN A 186 -3.46 4.38 10.45
N GLU A 187 -4.30 5.36 10.14
CA GLU A 187 -4.84 6.36 11.07
C GLU A 187 -6.34 6.13 11.25
N ASP A 188 -7.17 6.73 10.40
CA ASP A 188 -8.64 6.64 10.43
C ASP A 188 -9.29 7.17 9.14
N LEU A 189 -10.60 6.97 9.02
CA LEU A 189 -11.43 7.53 7.96
C LEU A 189 -11.45 9.06 7.98
N ASP A 190 -11.42 9.71 9.14
CA ASP A 190 -11.56 11.17 9.23
C ASP A 190 -10.37 11.91 8.61
N SER A 191 -9.16 11.47 8.91
CA SER A 191 -7.91 11.99 8.33
C SER A 191 -7.73 11.59 6.87
N GLY A 192 -8.20 10.40 6.51
CA GLY A 192 -7.94 9.79 5.21
C GLY A 192 -8.97 10.09 4.13
N THR A 193 -10.15 10.60 4.49
CA THR A 193 -11.29 10.79 3.57
C THR A 193 -11.81 12.22 3.56
N GLN A 194 -12.63 12.51 2.56
CA GLN A 194 -13.31 13.79 2.41
C GLN A 194 -14.60 13.87 3.25
N ILE A 195 -15.04 12.74 3.84
CA ILE A 195 -16.31 12.60 4.56
C ILE A 195 -16.52 13.64 5.67
N PRO A 196 -15.54 13.98 6.52
CA PRO A 196 -15.75 15.00 7.56
C PRO A 196 -16.06 16.38 7.00
N TYR A 197 -15.45 16.73 5.85
CA TYR A 197 -15.70 17.99 5.16
C TYR A 197 -17.09 18.01 4.53
N ILE A 198 -17.50 16.88 3.97
CA ILE A 198 -18.83 16.69 3.39
C ILE A 198 -19.91 16.85 4.47
N LYS A 199 -19.77 16.14 5.59
CA LYS A 199 -20.70 16.21 6.72
C LYS A 199 -20.81 17.63 7.27
N ARG A 200 -19.68 18.31 7.49
CA ARG A 200 -19.68 19.71 7.94
C ARG A 200 -20.40 20.64 6.95
N ALA A 201 -20.17 20.48 5.64
CA ALA A 201 -20.82 21.31 4.65
C ALA A 201 -22.34 21.10 4.64
N ILE A 202 -22.81 19.86 4.78
CA ILE A 202 -24.23 19.54 4.93
C ILE A 202 -24.82 20.19 6.19
N GLU A 203 -24.12 20.10 7.33
CA GLU A 203 -24.52 20.73 8.60
C GLU A 203 -24.61 22.27 8.51
N ASP A 204 -23.67 22.90 7.81
CA ASP A 204 -23.60 24.35 7.61
C ASP A 204 -24.59 24.87 6.53
N GLY A 205 -25.42 23.98 5.97
CA GLY A 205 -26.41 24.32 4.95
C GLY A 205 -25.80 24.64 3.58
N PHE A 206 -24.57 24.20 3.31
CA PHE A 206 -24.06 24.13 1.96
C PHE A 206 -24.79 22.99 1.25
N CYS A 207 -25.72 23.36 0.38
CA CYS A 207 -26.19 22.43 -0.64
C CYS A 207 -25.02 22.06 -1.54
N GLY A 208 -25.05 20.83 -2.06
CA GLY A 208 -24.25 20.49 -3.21
C GLY A 208 -22.79 20.41 -2.87
N ILE A 209 -22.33 19.19 -2.65
CA ILE A 209 -20.93 18.89 -2.91
C ILE A 209 -20.87 18.39 -4.34
N PRO A 210 -20.45 19.17 -5.34
CA PRO A 210 -20.18 18.59 -6.63
C PRO A 210 -18.89 17.81 -6.52
N GLY A 211 -19.06 16.53 -6.71
CA GLY A 211 -18.40 15.84 -7.77
C GLY A 211 -16.92 15.63 -7.55
N PHE A 212 -16.64 14.52 -6.90
CA PHE A 212 -15.38 13.84 -7.06
C PHE A 212 -15.21 13.42 -8.51
N TYR A 213 -14.24 14.00 -9.20
CA TYR A 213 -13.86 13.54 -10.53
C TYR A 213 -12.97 12.32 -10.40
N GLU A 214 -13.43 11.15 -10.85
CA GLU A 214 -12.49 10.06 -11.11
C GLU A 214 -11.54 10.44 -12.26
N ASP A 215 -10.27 10.14 -12.03
CA ASP A 215 -9.07 10.52 -12.78
C ASP A 215 -9.24 10.43 -14.31
N LEU A 216 -8.81 11.47 -15.03
CA LEU A 216 -8.80 11.55 -16.51
C LEU A 216 -7.76 10.61 -17.17
N ASN A 217 -7.04 9.81 -16.37
CA ASN A 217 -5.90 9.02 -16.83
C ASN A 217 -6.26 7.67 -17.49
N GLU A 218 -7.53 7.23 -17.48
CA GLU A 218 -7.93 6.09 -18.31
C GLU A 218 -8.08 6.46 -19.80
N PHE A 219 -8.01 7.74 -20.16
CA PHE A 219 -7.95 8.20 -21.55
C PHE A 219 -6.52 8.15 -22.13
N HIS A 220 -5.86 7.00 -22.05
CA HIS A 220 -4.67 6.75 -22.89
C HIS A 220 -5.10 6.23 -24.27
N GLY A 221 -5.63 7.13 -25.09
CA GLY A 221 -6.06 6.80 -26.45
C GLY A 221 -6.34 8.03 -27.29
N THR A 222 -5.36 8.41 -28.09
CA THR A 222 -5.39 9.43 -29.17
C THR A 222 -5.22 10.90 -28.74
N GLY A 223 -4.16 11.51 -29.27
CA GLY A 223 -3.86 12.93 -29.07
C GLY A 223 -5.01 13.81 -29.56
N GLY A 224 -5.60 14.55 -28.65
CA GLY A 224 -6.62 15.56 -28.94
C GLY A 224 -6.64 16.56 -27.80
N ARG A 225 -6.45 17.83 -28.13
CA ARG A 225 -6.54 18.97 -27.20
C ARG A 225 -7.80 18.86 -26.35
N THR A 226 -7.66 18.82 -25.03
CA THR A 226 -8.77 18.88 -24.06
C THR A 226 -9.52 20.20 -24.27
N LEU A 227 -10.65 20.11 -24.96
CA LEU A 227 -11.53 21.22 -25.26
C LEU A 227 -12.50 21.37 -24.08
N CYS A 228 -12.19 22.23 -23.12
CA CYS A 228 -13.22 22.77 -22.22
C CYS A 228 -14.13 23.68 -23.05
N LYS A 229 -15.17 23.12 -23.68
CA LYS A 229 -16.33 23.90 -24.10
C LYS A 229 -17.32 23.87 -22.96
N GLY A 230 -17.57 25.06 -22.41
CA GLY A 230 -18.33 25.26 -21.20
C GLY A 230 -19.76 24.76 -21.30
N LEU A 231 -20.26 24.33 -20.14
CA LEU A 231 -21.67 24.40 -19.77
C LEU A 231 -22.11 25.85 -20.02
N ARG A 232 -22.82 26.05 -21.11
CA ARG A 232 -23.63 27.24 -21.35
C ARG A 232 -25.08 26.79 -21.28
N GLU A 233 -25.83 27.59 -20.54
CA GLU A 233 -27.30 27.62 -20.42
C GLU A 233 -28.03 27.33 -21.74
#